data_AF-A0AAV9PV62-F1
#
_entry.id   AF-A0AAV9PV62-F1
#
_cell.length_a   1.000
_cell.length_b   1.000
_cell.length_c   1.000
_cell.angle_alpha   90.00
_cell.angle_beta   90.00
_cell.angle_gamma   90.00
#
_symmetry.space_group_name_H-M   'P 1'
#
loop_
_entity.id
_entity.type
_entity.pdbx_description
1 polymer ?
#
loop_
_entity_poly.entity_id
_entity_poly.type
_entity_poly.pdbx_seq_one_letter_code
_entity_poly.pdbx_strand_id
1 'polypeptide(L)'
;RTQTTLRHVVGARVLQDVIERREEVAQSIGEIIEDVASGWGVQVESMLVKDIIFSNELQDSLSMAAQAKRIGEAKVIAARAEVESAKLMRQAADILSSAPAMQIRYLEAMQAMAKSASSKVIFLPATNQTVQSQMAMIDQASEGSKRFGGDVDNHNFDKNANDGFQQAMKAAVIENI
;
A
#
# COMPACT_ATOMS: atom_id res chain seq x y z
N ARG A 1 56.18 -1.86 -15.24
CA ARG A 1 55.24 -1.99 -16.38
C ARG A 1 53.88 -2.51 -15.92
N THR A 2 53.82 -3.53 -15.08
CA THR A 2 52.59 -4.06 -14.45
C THR A 2 51.71 -2.97 -13.82
N GLN A 3 52.30 -2.04 -13.06
CA GLN A 3 51.58 -0.91 -12.46
C GLN A 3 50.93 0.03 -13.50
N THR A 4 51.59 0.21 -14.65
CA THR A 4 51.09 1.05 -15.74
C THR A 4 49.90 0.38 -16.43
N THR A 5 49.98 -0.93 -16.67
CA THR A 5 48.87 -1.75 -17.19
C THR A 5 47.67 -1.72 -16.26
N LEU A 6 47.90 -1.93 -14.95
CA LEU A 6 46.86 -1.87 -13.93
C LEU A 6 46.15 -0.51 -13.94
N ARG A 7 46.93 0.59 -13.95
CA ARG A 7 46.38 1.95 -14.01
C ARG A 7 45.58 2.20 -15.30
N HIS A 8 46.06 1.70 -16.44
CA HIS A 8 45.38 1.86 -17.73
C HIS A 8 44.02 1.14 -17.74
N VAL A 9 43.99 -0.13 -17.32
CA VAL A 9 42.75 -0.93 -17.29
C VAL A 9 41.75 -0.38 -16.28
N VAL A 10 42.19 0.02 -15.09
CA VAL A 10 41.31 0.61 -14.07
C VAL A 10 40.81 1.99 -14.48
N GLY A 11 41.64 2.80 -15.14
CA GLY A 11 41.26 4.14 -15.60
C GLY A 11 40.24 4.14 -16.76
N ALA A 12 40.12 3.04 -17.50
CA ALA A 12 39.16 2.91 -18.59
C ALA A 12 37.78 2.38 -18.15
N ARG A 13 37.61 2.02 -16.87
CA ARG A 13 36.37 1.44 -16.31
C ARG A 13 35.70 2.38 -15.32
N VAL A 14 34.38 2.24 -15.17
CA VAL A 14 33.62 2.95 -14.14
C VAL A 14 33.95 2.34 -12.78
N LEU A 15 34.11 3.18 -11.75
CA LEU A 15 34.45 2.75 -10.38
C LEU A 15 33.55 1.62 -9.87
N GLN A 16 32.23 1.74 -10.07
CA GLN A 16 31.27 0.73 -9.63
C GLN A 16 31.53 -0.64 -10.25
N ASP A 17 31.90 -0.69 -11.53
CA ASP A 17 32.22 -1.95 -12.21
C ASP A 17 33.48 -2.60 -11.63
N VAL A 18 34.47 -1.80 -11.22
CA VAL A 18 35.70 -2.30 -10.60
C VAL A 18 35.41 -2.93 -9.23
N ILE A 19 34.43 -2.39 -8.50
CA ILE A 19 34.03 -2.91 -7.18
C ILE A 19 33.15 -4.16 -7.33
N GLU A 20 32.17 -4.13 -8.24
CA GLU A 20 31.22 -5.23 -8.42
C GLU A 20 31.82 -6.43 -9.17
N ARG A 21 32.70 -6.17 -10.15
CA ARG A 21 33.23 -7.18 -11.08
C ARG A 21 34.74 -7.37 -10.97
N ARG A 22 35.22 -7.53 -9.72
CA ARG A 22 36.66 -7.68 -9.43
C ARG A 22 37.36 -8.80 -10.22
N GLU A 23 36.65 -9.89 -10.48
CA GLU A 23 37.19 -11.07 -11.16
C GLU A 23 37.43 -10.79 -12.65
N GLU A 24 36.47 -10.13 -13.31
CA GLU A 24 36.60 -9.71 -14.70
C GLU A 24 37.76 -8.71 -14.89
N VAL A 25 37.95 -7.83 -13.90
CA VAL A 25 39.07 -6.88 -13.89
C VAL A 25 40.41 -7.61 -13.70
N ALA A 26 40.50 -8.53 -12.75
CA ALA A 26 41.69 -9.36 -12.55
C ALA A 26 42.05 -10.14 -13.82
N GLN A 27 41.07 -10.78 -14.45
CA GLN A 27 41.28 -11.53 -15.69
C GLN A 27 41.78 -10.63 -16.82
N SER A 28 41.15 -9.48 -17.04
CA SER A 28 41.54 -8.53 -18.09
C SER A 28 42.99 -8.05 -17.92
N ILE A 29 43.42 -7.81 -16.67
CA ILE A 29 44.80 -7.40 -16.39
C ILE A 29 45.74 -8.61 -16.62
N GLY A 30 45.27 -9.83 -16.34
CA GLY A 30 46.04 -11.07 -16.42
C GLY A 30 46.41 -11.38 -17.85
N GLU A 31 45.44 -11.28 -18.76
CA GLU A 31 45.63 -11.47 -20.20
C GLU A 31 46.73 -10.54 -20.76
N ILE A 32 46.76 -9.27 -20.34
CA ILE A 32 47.76 -8.30 -20.79
C ILE A 32 49.15 -8.60 -20.21
N ILE A 33 49.22 -9.09 -18.97
CA ILE A 33 50.49 -9.45 -18.33
C ILE A 33 51.04 -10.76 -18.89
N GLU A 34 50.18 -11.74 -19.16
CA GLU A 34 50.55 -13.06 -19.70
C GLU A 34 51.24 -12.91 -21.06
N ASP A 35 50.73 -12.04 -21.94
CA ASP A 35 51.35 -11.76 -23.25
C ASP A 35 52.81 -11.31 -23.10
N VAL A 36 53.08 -10.43 -22.13
CA VAL A 36 54.45 -9.95 -21.85
C VAL A 36 55.30 -11.00 -21.13
N ALA A 37 54.72 -11.75 -20.19
CA ALA A 37 55.41 -12.76 -19.39
C ALA A 37 55.83 -13.99 -20.22
N SER A 38 55.01 -14.36 -21.20
CA SER A 38 55.31 -15.45 -22.15
C SER A 38 56.62 -15.22 -22.90
N GLY A 39 56.93 -13.97 -23.27
CA GLY A 39 58.19 -13.59 -23.92
C GLY A 39 59.43 -13.78 -23.02
N TRP A 40 59.24 -13.91 -21.71
CA TRP A 40 60.30 -14.14 -20.73
C TRP A 40 60.34 -15.62 -20.28
N GLY A 41 59.45 -16.47 -20.78
CA GLY A 41 59.33 -17.87 -20.39
C GLY A 41 58.71 -18.08 -19.00
N VAL A 42 57.94 -17.09 -18.52
CA VAL A 42 57.24 -17.17 -17.22
C VAL A 42 55.74 -17.30 -17.47
N GLN A 43 55.11 -18.26 -16.81
CA GLN A 43 53.66 -18.49 -16.88
C GLN A 43 52.98 -17.92 -15.62
N VAL A 44 51.88 -17.17 -15.78
CA VAL A 44 51.10 -16.69 -14.63
C VAL A 44 49.97 -17.67 -14.36
N GLU A 45 50.00 -18.34 -13.20
CA GLU A 45 48.95 -19.31 -12.83
C GLU A 45 47.61 -18.66 -12.45
N SER A 46 47.65 -17.55 -11.70
CA SER A 46 46.45 -16.83 -11.30
C SER A 46 46.75 -15.39 -10.94
N MET A 47 45.72 -14.53 -11.05
CA MET A 47 45.78 -13.17 -10.57
C MET A 47 44.50 -12.79 -9.84
N LEU A 48 44.67 -12.13 -8.69
CA LEU A 48 43.60 -11.76 -7.78
C LEU A 48 43.77 -10.31 -7.34
N VAL A 49 42.66 -9.58 -7.23
CA VAL A 49 42.66 -8.25 -6.59
C VAL A 49 42.61 -8.44 -5.09
N LYS A 50 43.60 -7.88 -4.37
CA LYS A 50 43.68 -7.97 -2.91
C LYS A 50 42.80 -6.93 -2.22
N ASP A 51 43.21 -5.66 -2.25
CA ASP A 51 42.56 -4.56 -1.55
C ASP A 51 42.38 -3.35 -2.47
N ILE A 52 41.25 -2.65 -2.36
CA ILE A 52 41.01 -1.36 -3.01
C ILE A 52 40.82 -0.30 -1.93
N ILE A 53 41.74 0.67 -1.87
CA ILE A 53 41.74 1.71 -0.85
C ILE A 53 41.15 3.00 -1.45
N PHE A 54 40.09 3.50 -0.85
CA PHE A 54 39.42 4.75 -1.22
C PHE A 54 39.72 5.85 -0.20
N SER A 55 39.71 7.11 -0.63
CA SER A 55 39.69 8.24 0.30
C SER A 55 38.39 8.26 1.13
N ASN A 56 38.45 8.77 2.35
CA ASN A 56 37.27 8.81 3.25
C ASN A 56 36.08 9.56 2.60
N GLU A 57 36.35 10.68 1.93
CA GLU A 57 35.33 11.47 1.22
C GLU A 57 34.59 10.67 0.13
N LEU A 58 35.31 9.82 -0.62
CA LEU A 58 34.71 8.98 -1.65
C LEU A 58 33.88 7.85 -1.04
N GLN A 59 34.32 7.28 0.09
CA GLN A 59 33.58 6.24 0.81
C GLN A 59 32.24 6.78 1.34
N ASP A 60 32.25 7.99 1.90
CA ASP A 60 31.04 8.66 2.37
C ASP A 60 30.06 8.93 1.22
N SER A 61 30.57 9.48 0.12
CA SER A 61 29.78 9.76 -1.09
C SER A 61 29.15 8.49 -1.68
N LEU A 62 29.93 7.41 -1.77
CA LEU A 62 29.44 6.12 -2.28
C LEU A 62 28.40 5.50 -1.34
N SER A 63 28.61 5.61 -0.03
CA SER A 63 27.66 5.14 0.98
C SER A 63 26.33 5.90 0.88
N MET A 64 26.38 7.22 0.72
CA MET A 64 25.19 8.05 0.51
C MET A 64 24.46 7.67 -0.79
N ALA A 65 25.19 7.50 -1.90
CA ALA A 65 24.60 7.08 -3.17
C ALA A 65 23.95 5.70 -3.09
N ALA A 66 24.62 4.74 -2.45
CA ALA A 66 24.10 3.38 -2.23
C ALA A 66 22.86 3.38 -1.33
N GLN A 67 22.81 4.24 -0.31
CA GLN A 67 21.63 4.41 0.53
C GLN A 67 20.47 5.02 -0.24
N ALA A 68 20.71 6.07 -1.02
CA ALA A 68 19.68 6.69 -1.86
C ALA A 68 19.08 5.71 -2.86
N LYS A 69 19.93 4.91 -3.55
CA LYS A 69 19.49 3.84 -4.44
C LYS A 69 18.60 2.82 -3.71
N ARG A 70 19.05 2.32 -2.56
CA ARG A 70 18.27 1.35 -1.74
C ARG A 70 16.93 1.92 -1.30
N ILE A 71 16.88 3.17 -0.85
CA ILE A 71 15.62 3.83 -0.45
C ILE A 71 14.70 3.96 -1.66
N GLY A 72 15.23 4.35 -2.82
CA GLY A 72 14.45 4.44 -4.06
C GLY A 72 13.86 3.09 -4.48
N GLU A 73 14.68 2.04 -4.51
CA GLU A 73 14.26 0.68 -4.83
C GLU A 73 13.20 0.16 -3.84
N ALA A 74 13.42 0.38 -2.54
CA ALA A 74 12.45 0.02 -1.50
C ALA A 74 11.09 0.70 -1.72
N LYS A 75 11.07 1.98 -2.09
CA LYS A 75 9.83 2.70 -2.39
C LYS A 75 9.11 2.12 -3.61
N VAL A 76 9.84 1.76 -4.66
CA VAL A 76 9.24 1.13 -5.85
C VAL A 76 8.65 -0.24 -5.51
N ILE A 77 9.35 -1.05 -4.71
CA ILE A 77 8.87 -2.34 -4.25
C ILE A 77 7.62 -2.17 -3.39
N ALA A 78 7.63 -1.23 -2.44
CA ALA A 78 6.49 -0.95 -1.58
C ALA A 78 5.27 -0.50 -2.39
N ALA A 79 5.44 0.42 -3.35
CA ALA A 79 4.35 0.87 -4.21
C ALA A 79 3.78 -0.27 -5.07
N ARG A 80 4.63 -1.15 -5.61
CA ARG A 80 4.16 -2.34 -6.35
C ARG A 80 3.40 -3.30 -5.45
N ALA A 81 3.92 -3.57 -4.26
CA ALA A 81 3.26 -4.42 -3.27
C ALA A 81 1.91 -3.85 -2.84
N GLU A 82 1.79 -2.52 -2.71
CA GLU A 82 0.54 -1.85 -2.38
C GLU A 82 -0.51 -2.00 -3.49
N VAL A 83 -0.11 -1.83 -4.76
CA VAL A 83 -1.01 -2.07 -5.91
C VAL A 83 -1.47 -3.52 -5.98
N GLU A 84 -0.56 -4.47 -5.77
CA GLU A 84 -0.89 -5.89 -5.75
C GLU A 84 -1.85 -6.23 -4.59
N SER A 85 -1.57 -5.72 -3.39
CA SER A 85 -2.42 -5.85 -2.22
C SER A 85 -3.83 -5.29 -2.48
N ALA A 86 -3.94 -4.09 -3.04
CA ALA A 86 -5.22 -3.47 -3.37
C ALA A 86 -6.03 -4.31 -4.38
N LYS A 87 -5.36 -4.92 -5.36
CA LYS A 87 -6.01 -5.82 -6.32
C LYS A 87 -6.58 -7.07 -5.64
N LEU A 88 -5.79 -7.70 -4.76
CA LEU A 88 -6.24 -8.87 -4.00
C LEU A 88 -7.39 -8.51 -3.05
N MET A 89 -7.31 -7.35 -2.39
CA MET A 89 -8.40 -6.85 -1.54
C MET A 89 -9.69 -6.61 -2.33
N ARG A 90 -9.60 -6.04 -3.54
CA ARG A 90 -10.76 -5.88 -4.42
C ARG A 90 -11.38 -7.23 -4.79
N GLN A 91 -10.56 -8.19 -5.19
CA GLN A 91 -11.04 -9.54 -5.51
C GLN A 91 -11.72 -10.20 -4.31
N ALA A 92 -11.13 -10.05 -3.11
CA ALA A 92 -11.74 -10.51 -1.88
C ALA A 92 -13.09 -9.82 -1.60
N ALA A 93 -13.18 -8.50 -1.79
CA ALA A 93 -14.43 -7.76 -1.64
C ALA A 93 -15.51 -8.22 -2.64
N ASP A 94 -15.13 -8.46 -3.90
CA ASP A 94 -16.04 -8.98 -4.92
C ASP A 94 -16.58 -10.37 -4.54
N ILE A 95 -15.72 -11.26 -4.03
CA ILE A 95 -16.12 -12.59 -3.52
C ILE A 95 -17.05 -12.46 -2.30
N LEU A 96 -16.74 -11.52 -1.40
CA LEU A 96 -17.51 -11.28 -0.19
C LEU A 96 -18.80 -10.47 -0.42
N SER A 97 -19.06 -9.98 -1.64
CA SER A 97 -20.23 -9.15 -1.94
C SER A 97 -21.60 -9.84 -1.72
N SER A 98 -21.62 -11.17 -1.65
CA SER A 98 -22.85 -11.93 -1.37
C SER A 98 -23.28 -11.80 0.10
N ALA A 99 -24.59 -11.60 0.33
CA ALA A 99 -25.16 -11.49 1.68
C ALA A 99 -24.80 -12.69 2.60
N PRO A 100 -24.78 -13.95 2.13
CA PRO A 100 -24.34 -15.09 2.95
C PRO A 100 -22.86 -15.03 3.35
N ALA A 101 -21.96 -14.60 2.46
CA ALA A 101 -20.53 -14.51 2.76
C ALA A 101 -20.25 -13.45 3.84
N MET A 102 -20.92 -12.30 3.77
CA MET A 102 -20.84 -11.25 4.79
C MET A 102 -21.34 -11.73 6.16
N GLN A 103 -22.42 -12.52 6.18
CA GLN A 103 -22.96 -13.07 7.42
C GLN A 103 -21.98 -14.06 8.07
N ILE A 104 -21.32 -14.93 7.29
CA ILE A 104 -20.27 -15.82 7.80
C ILE A 104 -19.10 -15.00 8.37
N ARG A 105 -18.63 -13.97 7.65
CA ARG A 105 -17.55 -13.08 8.11
C ARG A 105 -17.90 -12.33 9.41
N TYR A 106 -19.16 -11.90 9.54
CA TYR A 106 -19.68 -11.27 10.75
C TYR A 106 -19.66 -12.24 11.93
N LEU A 107 -20.10 -13.48 11.73
CA LEU A 107 -20.04 -14.53 12.76
C LEU A 107 -18.61 -14.91 13.13
N GLU A 108 -17.70 -15.01 12.16
CA GLU A 108 -16.26 -15.22 12.43
C GLU A 108 -15.66 -14.07 13.24
N ALA A 109 -15.99 -12.82 12.91
CA ALA A 109 -15.54 -11.65 13.66
C ALA A 109 -16.09 -11.66 15.09
N MET A 110 -17.37 -12.03 15.27
CA MET A 110 -17.94 -12.25 16.61
C MET A 110 -17.22 -13.35 17.36
N GLN A 111 -16.92 -14.48 16.72
CA GLN A 111 -16.19 -15.59 17.34
C GLN A 111 -14.77 -15.18 17.74
N ALA A 112 -14.07 -14.39 16.91
CA ALA A 112 -12.76 -13.85 17.23
C ALA A 112 -12.82 -12.87 18.41
N MET A 113 -13.82 -11.99 18.46
CA MET A 113 -14.04 -11.09 19.59
C MET A 113 -14.40 -11.85 20.87
N ALA A 114 -15.21 -12.91 20.77
CA ALA A 114 -15.62 -13.76 21.89
C ALA A 114 -14.47 -14.63 22.46
N LYS A 115 -13.41 -14.86 21.69
CA LYS A 115 -12.18 -15.53 22.17
C LYS A 115 -11.32 -14.64 23.08
N SER A 116 -11.50 -13.32 23.08
CA SER A 116 -10.82 -12.43 24.03
C SER A 116 -11.45 -12.54 25.42
N ALA A 117 -10.64 -12.68 26.48
CA ALA A 117 -11.04 -13.10 27.83
C ALA A 117 -11.98 -12.14 28.63
N SER A 118 -12.64 -11.20 27.98
CA SER A 118 -13.62 -10.28 28.58
C SER A 118 -15.03 -10.63 28.13
N SER A 119 -15.98 -10.84 29.05
CA SER A 119 -17.41 -10.97 28.70
C SER A 119 -17.89 -9.71 27.98
N LYS A 120 -18.34 -9.83 26.72
CA LYS A 120 -18.85 -8.72 25.91
C LYS A 120 -20.34 -8.93 25.63
N VAL A 121 -21.19 -7.98 26.04
CA VAL A 121 -22.61 -7.94 25.66
C VAL A 121 -22.72 -7.31 24.27
N ILE A 122 -23.22 -8.06 23.29
CA ILE A 122 -23.35 -7.60 21.90
C ILE A 122 -24.84 -7.36 21.62
N PHE A 123 -25.22 -6.11 21.39
CA PHE A 123 -26.57 -5.73 20.96
C PHE A 123 -26.67 -5.87 19.44
N LEU A 124 -27.46 -6.85 18.99
CA LEU A 124 -27.69 -7.10 17.57
C LEU A 124 -28.93 -6.32 17.12
N PRO A 125 -28.83 -5.34 16.21
CA PRO A 125 -30.01 -4.74 15.61
C PRO A 125 -30.66 -5.83 14.76
N ALA A 126 -31.78 -6.37 15.23
CA ALA A 126 -32.59 -7.26 14.40
C ALA A 126 -33.02 -6.45 13.15
N THR A 127 -32.65 -6.93 11.96
CA THR A 127 -33.29 -6.48 10.73
C THR A 127 -34.75 -6.91 10.82
N ASN A 128 -35.62 -5.99 11.25
CA ASN A 128 -37.05 -6.17 11.46
C ASN A 128 -37.84 -6.41 10.14
N GLN A 129 -37.39 -7.33 9.28
CA GLN A 129 -38.19 -7.80 8.15
C GLN A 129 -39.51 -8.44 8.62
N THR A 130 -39.55 -8.97 9.85
CA THR A 130 -40.75 -9.54 10.46
C THR A 130 -41.76 -8.50 10.95
N VAL A 131 -41.35 -7.26 11.24
CA VAL A 131 -42.28 -6.21 11.70
C VAL A 131 -42.92 -5.49 10.52
N GLN A 132 -42.16 -5.24 9.44
CA GLN A 132 -42.74 -4.66 8.21
C GLN A 132 -43.73 -5.61 7.52
N SER A 133 -43.47 -6.92 7.52
CA SER A 133 -44.41 -7.89 6.97
C SER A 133 -45.70 -8.01 7.79
N GLN A 134 -45.65 -7.79 9.11
CA GLN A 134 -46.85 -7.79 9.96
C GLN A 134 -47.65 -6.50 9.82
N MET A 135 -47.00 -5.34 9.63
CA MET A 135 -47.68 -4.06 9.40
C MET A 135 -48.43 -4.03 8.06
N ALA A 136 -47.84 -4.62 7.00
CA ALA A 136 -48.51 -4.74 5.69
C ALA A 136 -49.74 -5.68 5.72
N MET A 137 -49.76 -6.70 6.59
CA MET A 137 -50.94 -7.56 6.77
C MET A 137 -52.04 -6.89 7.61
N ILE A 138 -51.68 -6.01 8.55
CA ILE A 138 -52.66 -5.26 9.36
C ILE A 138 -53.35 -4.18 8.51
N ASP A 139 -52.64 -3.57 7.56
CA ASP A 139 -53.23 -2.58 6.64
C ASP A 139 -54.26 -3.19 5.67
N GLN A 140 -54.03 -4.42 5.18
CA GLN A 140 -55.02 -5.11 4.33
C GLN A 140 -56.29 -5.54 5.09
N ALA A 141 -56.20 -5.78 6.41
CA ALA A 141 -57.39 -6.08 7.23
C ALA A 141 -58.20 -4.82 7.58
N SER A 142 -57.60 -3.63 7.48
CA SER A 142 -58.20 -2.32 7.80
C SER A 142 -59.12 -1.79 6.69
N GLU A 143 -58.94 -2.23 5.43
CA GLU A 143 -59.73 -1.74 4.28
C GLU A 143 -61.21 -2.14 4.31
N GLY A 144 -61.62 -3.11 5.14
CA GLY A 144 -63.03 -3.52 5.28
C GLY A 144 -63.91 -2.54 6.08
N SER A 145 -63.34 -1.55 6.77
CA SER A 145 -64.08 -0.70 7.72
C SER A 145 -64.43 0.71 7.20
N LYS A 146 -63.91 1.14 6.04
CA LYS A 146 -64.05 2.52 5.53
C LYS A 146 -65.36 2.81 4.76
N ARG A 147 -66.51 2.26 5.18
CA ARG A 147 -67.84 2.59 4.58
C ARG A 147 -68.71 3.55 5.38
N PHE A 148 -68.26 4.04 6.54
CA PHE A 148 -68.98 5.04 7.34
C PHE A 148 -68.01 6.01 8.01
N GLY A 149 -68.05 7.29 7.65
CA GLY A 149 -67.34 8.37 8.36
C GLY A 149 -66.91 9.49 7.43
N GLY A 150 -67.63 10.61 7.48
CA GLY A 150 -67.57 11.73 6.53
C GLY A 150 -66.40 12.70 6.69
N ASP A 151 -66.31 13.58 5.70
CA ASP A 151 -65.41 14.72 5.51
C ASP A 151 -65.15 15.55 6.77
N VAL A 152 -63.86 15.79 7.06
CA VAL A 152 -63.42 16.96 7.84
C VAL A 152 -62.08 17.49 7.29
N ASP A 153 -62.08 18.79 7.00
CA ASP A 153 -61.08 19.61 6.34
C ASP A 153 -59.69 19.67 7.00
N ASN A 154 -58.69 19.80 6.13
CA ASN A 154 -57.26 19.94 6.40
C ASN A 154 -56.84 21.41 6.53
N HIS A 155 -56.34 21.84 7.69
CA HIS A 155 -55.62 23.09 7.86
C HIS A 155 -54.26 22.90 8.58
N ASN A 156 -53.25 22.66 7.75
CA ASN A 156 -51.97 23.37 7.67
C ASN A 156 -51.48 24.09 8.94
N PHE A 157 -50.58 23.44 9.70
CA PHE A 157 -49.80 24.08 10.76
C PHE A 157 -48.38 23.51 10.81
N ASP A 158 -47.54 23.82 9.80
CA ASP A 158 -46.10 23.64 9.95
C ASP A 158 -45.29 24.56 9.00
N LYS A 159 -44.95 25.77 9.45
CA LYS A 159 -44.06 26.71 8.74
C LYS A 159 -43.32 27.69 9.67
N ASN A 160 -42.75 27.24 10.79
CA ASN A 160 -41.95 28.16 11.61
C ASN A 160 -40.70 27.57 12.30
N ALA A 161 -40.12 26.49 11.75
CA ALA A 161 -38.89 25.89 12.28
C ALA A 161 -37.67 26.05 11.36
N ASN A 162 -37.84 26.51 10.11
CA ASN A 162 -36.78 26.47 9.10
C ASN A 162 -36.07 27.82 8.86
N ASP A 163 -36.53 28.92 9.45
CA ASP A 163 -35.99 30.26 9.20
C ASP A 163 -34.74 30.58 10.05
N GLY A 164 -34.59 29.96 11.23
CA GLY A 164 -33.45 30.20 12.12
C GLY A 164 -32.10 29.66 11.61
N PHE A 165 -32.12 28.54 10.89
CA PHE A 165 -30.89 27.91 10.36
C PHE A 165 -30.31 28.66 9.16
N GLN A 166 -31.18 29.20 8.30
CA GLN A 166 -30.77 30.00 7.14
C GLN A 166 -30.13 31.34 7.54
N GLN A 167 -30.55 31.90 8.68
CA GLN A 167 -29.97 33.15 9.21
C GLN A 167 -28.57 32.95 9.80
N ALA A 168 -28.29 31.79 10.40
CA ALA A 168 -26.95 31.44 10.88
C ALA A 168 -25.94 31.21 9.74
N MET A 169 -26.38 30.59 8.64
CA MET A 169 -25.52 30.35 7.46
C MET A 169 -25.12 31.63 6.74
N LYS A 170 -26.00 32.65 6.66
CA LYS A 170 -25.65 33.95 6.07
C LYS A 170 -24.69 34.78 6.92
N ALA A 171 -24.76 34.66 8.25
CA ALA A 171 -23.86 35.39 9.15
C ALA A 171 -22.40 34.91 9.04
N ALA A 172 -22.17 33.59 8.91
CA ALA A 172 -20.82 33.02 8.81
C ALA A 172 -20.10 33.33 7.49
N VAL A 173 -20.82 33.65 6.41
CA VAL A 173 -20.24 33.95 5.10
C VAL A 173 -19.75 35.41 4.98
N ILE A 174 -20.26 36.32 5.81
CA ILE A 174 -19.88 37.75 5.77
C ILE A 174 -18.59 38.02 6.58
N GLU A 175 -18.15 37.11 7.45
CA GLU A 175 -16.98 37.32 8.31
C GLU A 175 -15.65 36.91 7.66
N ASN A 176 -15.62 36.51 6.38
CA ASN A 176 -14.40 36.05 5.70
C ASN A 176 -14.17 36.62 4.29
N ILE A 177 -14.59 37.88 4.06
CA ILE A 177 -14.19 38.73 2.93
C ILE A 177 -13.72 40.06 3.51
#